data_AF-A0A3C1MTG1-F1
#
_entry.id   AF-A0A3C1MTG1-F1
#
_cell.length_a   1.000
_cell.length_b   1.000
_cell.length_c   1.000
_cell.angle_alpha   90.00
_cell.angle_beta   90.00
_cell.angle_gamma   90.00
#
_symmetry.space_group_name_H-M   'P 1'
#
loop_
_entity.id
_entity.type
_entity.pdbx_description
1 polymer ?
#
loop_
_entity_poly.entity_id
_entity_poly.type
_entity_poly.pdbx_seq_one_letter_code
_entity_poly.pdbx_strand_id
1 'polypeptide(L)'
;MLELAHYEWIELVLAISTREAALTGLDTQPDWLASRPQLNPVMALLSYAYPVQRIGTRYKPAAPPAQPTHLLILRNPADQIRFIELNPVTARLISLLETDELTGHAALQQLAVEMQHPDPATLVRFGAEILHDLYTQHALTGTR
;
A
#
# COMPACT_ATOMS: atom_id res chain seq x y z
N MET A 1 13.44 8.63 16.95
CA MET A 1 14.53 7.66 16.70
C MET A 1 14.01 6.23 16.51
N LEU A 2 13.06 5.74 17.32
CA LEU A 2 12.50 4.39 17.14
C LEU A 2 11.89 4.14 15.76
N GLU A 3 11.10 5.09 15.25
CA GLU A 3 10.46 4.94 13.92
C GLU A 3 11.48 4.86 12.77
N LEU A 4 12.57 5.64 12.83
CA LEU A 4 13.63 5.60 11.82
C LEU A 4 14.37 4.25 11.84
N ALA A 5 14.73 3.76 13.03
CA ALA A 5 15.38 2.46 13.16
C ALA A 5 14.46 1.32 12.68
N HIS A 6 13.16 1.41 12.97
CA HIS A 6 12.19 0.45 12.46
C HIS A 6 12.09 0.50 10.93
N TYR A 7 12.05 1.70 10.35
CA TYR A 7 12.02 1.91 8.91
C TYR A 7 13.23 1.29 8.20
N GLU A 8 14.45 1.56 8.68
CA GLU A 8 15.69 0.98 8.13
C GLU A 8 15.73 -0.55 8.30
N TRP A 9 15.19 -1.06 9.41
CA TRP A 9 15.11 -2.51 9.65
C TRP A 9 14.15 -3.21 8.66
N ILE A 10 12.99 -2.62 8.37
CA ILE A 10 12.02 -3.21 7.45
C ILE A 10 12.61 -3.35 6.03
N GLU A 11 13.41 -2.38 5.58
CA GLU A 11 14.12 -2.48 4.30
C GLU A 11 14.94 -3.77 4.22
N LEU A 12 15.72 -4.08 5.27
CA LEU A 12 16.51 -5.31 5.34
C LEU A 12 15.62 -6.56 5.36
N VAL A 13 14.55 -6.56 6.17
CA VAL A 13 13.61 -7.69 6.28
C VAL A 13 13.02 -8.05 4.92
N LEU A 14 12.60 -7.04 4.15
CA LEU A 14 12.03 -7.25 2.82
C LEU A 14 13.10 -7.67 1.81
N ALA A 15 14.32 -7.12 1.90
CA ALA A 15 15.42 -7.46 1.01
C ALA A 15 15.82 -8.94 1.12
N ILE A 16 15.85 -9.51 2.33
CA ILE A 16 16.25 -10.90 2.58
C ILE A 16 15.09 -11.90 2.58
N SER A 17 13.85 -11.44 2.37
CA SER A 17 12.67 -12.30 2.37
C SER A 17 12.80 -13.41 1.31
N THR A 18 12.47 -14.65 1.69
CA THR A 18 12.43 -15.81 0.79
C THR A 18 11.09 -15.97 0.06
N ARG A 19 10.13 -15.09 0.33
CA ARG A 19 8.84 -15.08 -0.39
C ARG A 19 9.03 -14.48 -1.78
N GLU A 20 8.35 -15.04 -2.76
CA GLU A 20 8.34 -14.50 -4.12
C GLU A 20 6.93 -14.04 -4.48
N ALA A 21 6.85 -12.91 -5.20
CA ALA A 21 5.62 -12.50 -5.84
C ALA A 21 5.32 -13.50 -6.97
N ALA A 22 4.44 -14.46 -6.70
CA ALA A 22 3.96 -15.34 -7.74
C ALA A 22 3.20 -14.51 -8.78
N LEU A 23 3.78 -14.32 -9.96
CA LEU A 23 3.10 -13.68 -11.11
C LEU A 23 2.11 -14.64 -11.80
N THR A 24 1.73 -15.73 -11.14
CA THR A 24 0.94 -16.81 -11.72
C THR A 24 -0.55 -16.52 -11.61
N GLY A 25 -1.24 -16.47 -12.75
CA GLY A 25 -2.69 -16.27 -12.82
C GLY A 25 -3.12 -14.89 -13.33
N LEU A 26 -2.20 -14.12 -13.93
CA LEU A 26 -2.51 -12.84 -14.55
C LEU A 26 -3.44 -13.03 -15.75
N ASP A 27 -4.75 -12.85 -15.53
CA ASP A 27 -5.57 -12.30 -16.60
C ASP A 27 -4.87 -11.03 -17.10
N THR A 28 -4.73 -10.85 -18.41
CA THR A 28 -3.99 -9.71 -18.97
C THR A 28 -4.60 -8.36 -18.58
N GLN A 29 -5.86 -8.36 -18.10
CA GLN A 29 -6.57 -7.24 -17.49
C GLN A 29 -7.61 -7.79 -16.50
N PRO A 30 -7.25 -8.05 -15.23
CA PRO A 30 -8.23 -8.54 -14.27
C PRO A 30 -9.23 -7.43 -13.92
N ASP A 31 -10.49 -7.80 -13.71
CA ASP A 31 -11.48 -6.89 -13.14
C ASP A 31 -11.18 -6.69 -11.65
N TRP A 32 -10.40 -5.65 -11.35
CA TRP A 32 -9.99 -5.30 -9.99
C TRP A 32 -11.14 -5.08 -9.02
N LEU A 33 -12.32 -4.69 -9.53
CA LEU A 33 -13.49 -4.43 -8.68
C LEU A 33 -14.23 -5.73 -8.36
N ALA A 34 -14.40 -6.61 -9.35
CA ALA A 34 -15.14 -7.85 -9.19
C ALA A 34 -14.32 -8.96 -8.49
N SER A 35 -13.00 -8.95 -8.65
CA SER A 35 -12.11 -9.96 -8.09
C SER A 35 -11.50 -9.53 -6.76
N ARG A 36 -10.81 -10.46 -6.09
CA ARG A 36 -10.03 -10.18 -4.88
C ARG A 36 -8.61 -9.77 -5.27
N PRO A 37 -8.19 -8.51 -5.04
CA PRO A 37 -6.84 -8.07 -5.34
C PRO A 37 -5.81 -8.81 -4.47
N GLN A 38 -4.78 -9.34 -5.11
CA GLN A 38 -3.67 -9.97 -4.41
C GLN A 38 -2.57 -8.94 -4.16
N LEU A 39 -2.28 -8.68 -2.88
CA LEU A 39 -1.16 -7.84 -2.46
C LEU A 39 0.18 -8.52 -2.72
N ASN A 40 1.22 -7.71 -2.92
CA ASN A 40 2.59 -8.19 -3.00
C ASN A 40 3.00 -8.91 -1.69
N PRO A 41 3.46 -10.17 -1.75
CA PRO A 41 3.78 -10.93 -0.53
C PRO A 41 5.06 -10.46 0.18
N VAL A 42 5.83 -9.58 -0.45
CA VAL A 42 7.05 -8.94 0.07
C VAL A 42 6.81 -7.44 0.20
N MET A 43 5.84 -7.07 1.04
CA MET A 43 5.54 -5.69 1.35
C MET A 43 5.30 -5.45 2.85
N ALA A 44 5.37 -4.19 3.25
CA ALA A 44 4.97 -3.71 4.56
C ALA A 44 4.26 -2.36 4.41
N LEU A 45 3.04 -2.25 4.91
CA LEU A 45 2.35 -0.99 5.10
C LEU A 45 2.70 -0.41 6.48
N LEU A 46 3.27 0.79 6.49
CA LEU A 46 3.78 1.45 7.70
C LEU A 46 3.15 2.82 7.86
N SER A 47 2.85 3.17 9.10
CA SER A 47 2.35 4.49 9.47
C SER A 47 3.21 5.06 10.59
N TYR A 48 3.84 6.20 10.32
CA TYR A 48 4.78 6.84 11.24
C TYR A 48 4.31 8.25 11.58
N ALA A 49 4.56 8.69 12.81
CA ALA A 49 4.30 10.08 13.16
C ALA A 49 5.28 11.03 12.45
N TYR A 50 6.50 10.57 12.18
CA TYR A 50 7.52 11.35 11.48
C TYR A 50 7.70 10.88 10.02
N PRO A 51 8.06 11.78 9.10
CA PRO A 51 8.45 11.41 7.73
C PRO A 51 9.87 10.84 7.72
N VAL A 52 10.02 9.63 8.26
CA VAL A 52 11.30 8.95 8.48
C VAL A 52 12.15 8.83 7.21
N GLN A 53 11.53 8.63 6.05
CA GLN A 53 12.16 8.56 4.73
C GLN A 53 12.88 9.85 4.32
N ARG A 54 12.58 10.97 4.98
CA ARG A 54 13.22 12.28 4.71
C ARG A 54 14.31 12.62 5.74
N ILE A 55 14.39 11.90 6.85
CA ILE A 55 15.31 12.22 7.94
C ILE A 55 16.75 11.99 7.48
N GLY A 56 17.59 13.01 7.67
CA GLY A 56 18.99 12.96 7.30
C GLY A 56 19.78 14.08 7.95
N THR A 57 21.01 14.32 7.49
CA THR A 57 21.86 15.38 8.06
C THR A 57 21.25 16.77 7.90
N ARG A 58 20.50 17.02 6.81
CA ARG A 58 19.89 18.32 6.47
C ARG A 58 18.44 18.47 6.91
N TYR A 59 17.79 17.40 7.35
CA TYR A 59 16.38 17.42 7.77
C TYR A 59 16.21 16.56 9.02
N LYS A 60 15.98 17.23 10.15
CA LYS A 60 15.77 16.62 11.46
C LYS A 60 14.57 17.30 12.13
N PRO A 61 13.34 16.79 11.92
CA PRO A 61 12.17 17.41 12.50
C PRO A 61 12.22 17.34 14.03
N ALA A 62 11.99 18.47 14.69
CA ALA A 62 11.94 18.55 16.15
C ALA A 62 10.60 18.05 16.74
N ALA A 63 9.55 18.04 15.91
CA ALA A 63 8.21 17.57 16.25
C ALA A 63 7.56 16.90 15.02
N PRO A 64 6.61 15.99 15.20
CA PRO A 64 5.93 15.35 14.08
C PRO A 64 5.01 16.37 13.37
N PRO A 65 4.81 16.25 12.04
CA PRO A 65 3.78 16.98 11.33
C PRO A 65 2.37 16.63 11.83
N ALA A 66 1.38 17.44 11.43
CA ALA A 66 -0.02 17.25 11.83
C ALA A 66 -0.63 15.94 11.29
N GLN A 67 -0.15 15.46 10.13
CA GLN A 67 -0.60 14.21 9.52
C GLN A 67 0.52 13.18 9.58
N PRO A 68 0.21 11.91 9.90
CA PRO A 68 1.19 10.84 9.85
C PRO A 68 1.68 10.62 8.42
N THR A 69 2.87 10.04 8.30
CA THR A 69 3.41 9.56 7.03
C THR A 69 3.03 8.11 6.85
N HIS A 70 2.34 7.80 5.76
CA HIS A 70 2.03 6.42 5.36
C HIS A 70 3.01 5.99 4.26
N LEU A 71 3.69 4.88 4.48
CA LEU A 71 4.65 4.31 3.54
C LEU A 71 4.25 2.88 3.21
N LEU A 72 4.26 2.57 1.92
CA LEU A 72 4.30 1.19 1.45
C LEU A 72 5.73 0.89 1.02
N ILE A 73 6.33 -0.09 1.68
CA ILE A 73 7.64 -0.62 1.31
C ILE A 73 7.41 -1.98 0.66
N LEU A 74 7.96 -2.21 -0.52
CA LEU A 74 7.81 -3.49 -1.22
C LEU A 74 9.07 -3.88 -1.98
N ARG A 75 9.23 -5.18 -2.24
CA ARG A 75 10.22 -5.68 -3.22
C ARG A 75 9.53 -5.86 -4.57
N ASN A 76 10.04 -5.18 -5.60
CA ASN A 76 9.50 -5.28 -6.95
C ASN A 76 10.02 -6.56 -7.66
N PRO A 77 9.52 -6.89 -8.87
CA PRO A 77 9.98 -8.08 -9.60
C PRO A 77 11.45 -8.08 -10.05
N ALA A 78 12.15 -6.94 -9.92
CA ALA A 78 13.59 -6.81 -10.19
C ALA A 78 14.43 -6.90 -8.90
N ASP A 79 13.85 -7.41 -7.81
CA ASP A 79 14.44 -7.52 -6.46
C ASP A 79 14.87 -6.19 -5.83
N GLN A 80 14.29 -5.08 -6.29
CA GLN A 80 14.57 -3.75 -5.75
C GLN A 80 13.54 -3.39 -4.68
N ILE A 81 14.03 -2.89 -3.53
CA ILE A 81 13.17 -2.28 -2.53
C ILE A 81 12.66 -0.92 -3.05
N ARG A 82 11.36 -0.75 -3.00
CA ARG A 82 10.65 0.47 -3.40
C ARG A 82 9.90 1.03 -2.21
N PHE A 83 9.94 2.36 -2.12
CA PHE A 83 9.22 3.13 -1.11
C PHE A 83 8.19 3.98 -1.83
N ILE A 84 6.94 3.86 -1.41
CA ILE A 84 5.80 4.59 -1.96
C ILE A 84 5.16 5.33 -0.80
N GLU A 85 5.16 6.66 -0.87
CA GLU A 85 4.38 7.47 0.08
C GLU A 85 2.92 7.45 -0.35
N LEU A 86 2.04 7.08 0.58
CA LEU A 86 0.62 6.92 0.34
C LEU A 86 -0.15 8.06 1.02
N ASN A 87 -1.25 8.46 0.38
CA ASN A 87 -2.25 9.22 1.11
C ASN A 87 -3.01 8.29 2.10
N PRO A 88 -3.71 8.85 3.12
CA PRO A 88 -4.41 8.05 4.11
C PRO A 88 -5.48 7.12 3.54
N VAL A 89 -6.14 7.52 2.45
CA VAL A 89 -7.20 6.75 1.78
C VAL A 89 -6.64 5.48 1.15
N THR A 90 -5.55 5.60 0.39
CA THR A 90 -4.88 4.47 -0.24
C THR A 90 -4.23 3.55 0.79
N ALA A 91 -3.63 4.11 1.86
CA ALA A 91 -3.11 3.32 2.97
C ALA A 91 -4.22 2.47 3.62
N ARG A 92 -5.39 3.08 3.87
CA ARG A 92 -6.53 2.35 4.44
C ARG A 92 -7.07 1.29 3.49
N LEU A 93 -7.16 1.58 2.19
CA LEU A 93 -7.56 0.60 1.18
C LEU A 93 -6.65 -0.64 1.22
N ILE A 94 -5.33 -0.45 1.29
CA ILE A 94 -4.39 -1.57 1.40
C ILE A 94 -4.63 -2.36 2.69
N SER A 95 -4.81 -1.71 3.84
CA SER A 95 -5.13 -2.41 5.09
C SER A 95 -6.41 -3.24 5.02
N LEU A 96 -7.41 -2.81 4.24
CA LEU A 96 -8.63 -3.59 4.02
C LEU A 96 -8.38 -4.81 3.12
N LEU A 97 -7.47 -4.68 2.15
CA LEU A 97 -7.09 -5.77 1.25
C LEU A 97 -6.14 -6.79 1.91
N GLU A 98 -5.43 -6.42 2.99
CA GLU A 98 -4.55 -7.33 3.75
C GLU A 98 -5.29 -8.52 4.35
N THR A 99 -6.62 -8.44 4.54
CA THR A 99 -7.43 -9.57 5.02
C THR A 99 -7.61 -10.66 3.96
N ASP A 100 -7.38 -10.35 2.67
CA ASP A 100 -7.55 -11.28 1.54
C ASP A 100 -8.99 -11.84 1.38
N GLU A 101 -9.97 -11.18 2.02
CA GLU A 101 -11.37 -11.59 2.04
C GLU A 101 -12.25 -10.76 1.09
N LEU A 102 -11.85 -9.52 0.82
CA LEU A 102 -12.66 -8.54 0.11
C LEU A 102 -12.33 -8.49 -1.38
N THR A 103 -13.37 -8.30 -2.19
CA THR A 103 -13.18 -7.82 -3.57
C THR A 103 -12.78 -6.35 -3.57
N GLY A 104 -12.19 -5.86 -4.66
CA GLY A 104 -11.84 -4.44 -4.75
C GLY A 104 -13.06 -3.53 -4.57
N HIS A 105 -14.21 -3.92 -5.12
CA HIS A 105 -15.47 -3.21 -4.89
C HIS A 105 -15.88 -3.17 -3.43
N ALA A 106 -15.87 -4.32 -2.73
CA ALA A 106 -16.27 -4.40 -1.33
C ALA A 106 -15.34 -3.58 -0.42
N ALA A 107 -14.02 -3.61 -0.68
CA ALA A 107 -13.05 -2.79 0.04
C ALA A 107 -13.29 -1.30 -0.17
N LEU A 108 -13.56 -0.85 -1.41
CA LEU A 108 -13.87 0.54 -1.71
C LEU A 108 -15.21 1.01 -1.12
N GLN A 109 -16.22 0.14 -1.09
CA GLN A 109 -17.49 0.43 -0.43
C GLN A 109 -17.32 0.62 1.07
N GLN A 110 -16.58 -0.29 1.73
CA GLN A 110 -16.29 -0.17 3.14
C GLN A 110 -15.50 1.11 3.44
N LEU A 111 -14.50 1.43 2.63
CA LEU A 111 -13.73 2.66 2.73
C LEU A 111 -14.62 3.91 2.61
N ALA A 112 -15.57 3.91 1.66
CA ALA A 112 -16.51 5.03 1.51
C ALA A 112 -17.36 5.25 2.77
N VAL A 113 -17.81 4.17 3.41
CA VAL A 113 -18.58 4.21 4.66
C VAL A 113 -17.72 4.74 5.81
N GLU A 114 -16.50 4.23 5.96
CA GLU A 114 -15.56 4.68 7.02
C GLU A 114 -15.22 6.16 6.90
N MET A 115 -15.08 6.67 5.67
CA MET A 115 -14.82 8.08 5.39
C MET A 115 -16.05 8.99 5.46
N GLN A 116 -17.24 8.41 5.63
CA GLN A 116 -18.52 9.13 5.50
C GLN A 116 -18.59 9.93 4.19
N HIS A 117 -18.10 9.32 3.09
CA HIS A 117 -17.98 10.01 1.82
C HIS A 117 -19.37 10.45 1.31
N PRO A 118 -19.56 11.72 0.90
CA PRO A 118 -20.87 12.24 0.50
C PRO A 118 -21.43 11.56 -0.75
N ASP A 119 -20.56 10.96 -1.56
CA ASP A 119 -20.92 10.16 -2.74
C ASP A 119 -20.07 8.88 -2.83
N PRO A 120 -20.51 7.77 -2.22
CA PRO A 120 -19.79 6.50 -2.24
C PRO A 120 -19.59 5.92 -3.64
N ALA A 121 -20.52 6.16 -4.56
CA ALA A 121 -20.42 5.65 -5.93
C ALA A 121 -19.26 6.30 -6.69
N THR A 122 -19.00 7.58 -6.41
CA THR A 122 -17.84 8.30 -6.96
C THR A 122 -16.52 7.74 -6.43
N LEU A 123 -16.43 7.38 -5.15
CA LEU A 123 -15.22 6.74 -4.61
C LEU A 123 -14.95 5.39 -5.27
N VAL A 124 -15.99 4.57 -5.51
CA VAL A 124 -15.84 3.29 -6.20
C VAL A 124 -15.34 3.48 -7.64
N ARG A 125 -15.87 4.47 -8.37
CA ARG A 125 -15.45 4.78 -9.75
C ARG A 125 -13.97 5.16 -9.82
N PHE A 126 -13.52 6.07 -8.95
CA PHE A 126 -12.10 6.44 -8.87
C PHE A 126 -11.24 5.33 -8.27
N GLY A 127 -11.83 4.48 -7.42
CA GLY A 127 -11.12 3.38 -6.77
C GLY A 127 -10.58 2.34 -7.75
N ALA A 128 -11.22 2.14 -8.90
CA ALA A 128 -10.68 1.29 -9.95
C ALA A 128 -9.33 1.81 -10.50
N GLU A 129 -9.19 3.12 -10.66
CA GLU A 129 -7.93 3.76 -11.07
C GLU A 129 -6.87 3.61 -9.97
N ILE A 130 -7.25 3.75 -8.69
CA ILE A 130 -6.33 3.52 -7.56
C ILE A 130 -5.82 2.07 -7.55
N LEU A 131 -6.70 1.08 -7.74
CA LEU A 131 -6.29 -0.33 -7.79
C LEU A 131 -5.36 -0.58 -8.98
N HIS A 132 -5.64 0.02 -10.14
CA HIS A 132 -4.74 -0.05 -11.28
C HIS A 132 -3.37 0.60 -11.00
N ASP A 133 -3.34 1.77 -10.37
CA ASP A 133 -2.11 2.46 -9.98
C ASP A 133 -1.30 1.64 -8.95
N LEU A 134 -1.96 0.95 -8.03
CA LEU A 134 -1.31 0.03 -7.10
C LEU A 134 -0.70 -1.17 -7.83
N TYR A 135 -1.37 -1.69 -8.86
CA TYR A 135 -0.81 -2.73 -9.71
C TYR A 135 0.42 -2.25 -10.50
N THR A 136 0.38 -1.09 -11.14
CA THR A 136 1.54 -0.55 -11.88
C THR A 136 2.74 -0.26 -10.97
N GLN A 137 2.48 0.01 -9.69
CA GLN A 137 3.51 0.19 -8.67
C GLN A 137 3.98 -1.12 -8.02
N HIS A 138 3.44 -2.28 -8.44
CA HIS A 138 3.72 -3.62 -7.91
C HIS A 138 3.28 -3.84 -6.46
N ALA A 139 2.35 -3.01 -5.96
CA ALA A 139 1.67 -3.25 -4.69
C ALA A 139 0.63 -4.37 -4.82
N LEU A 140 0.02 -4.49 -6.00
CA LEU A 140 -0.79 -5.65 -6.39
C LEU A 140 -0.01 -6.53 -7.37
N THR A 141 -0.17 -7.85 -7.26
CA THR A 141 0.49 -8.82 -8.14
C THR A 141 -0.50 -9.54 -9.06
N GLY A 142 -1.80 -9.38 -8.83
CA GLY A 142 -2.85 -10.04 -9.61
C GLY A 142 -4.17 -10.07 -8.84
N THR A 143 -5.06 -10.97 -9.24
CA THR A 143 -6.35 -11.18 -8.58
C THR A 143 -6.63 -12.67 -8.38
N ARG A 144 -7.55 -12.98 -7.46
CA ARG A 144 -8.10 -14.32 -7.26
C ARG A 144 -9.58 -14.39 -7.59
#